data_AF-A0A0A0D3L7-F1
#
_entry.id   AF-A0A0A0D3L7-F1
#
_cell.length_a   1.000
_cell.length_b   1.000
_cell.length_c   1.000
_cell.angle_alpha   90.00
_cell.angle_beta   90.00
_cell.angle_gamma   90.00
#
_symmetry.space_group_name_H-M   'P 1'
#
loop_
_entity.id
_entity.type
_entity.pdbx_description
1 polymer ?
#
loop_
_entity_poly.entity_id
_entity_poly.type
_entity_poly.pdbx_seq_one_letter_code
_entity_poly.pdbx_strand_id
1 'polypeptide(L)'
;MIAPPALSLTLPDAEPLVLAPEGGVLLTEDGELVALDAAALRRRVDGPPLLLCHAKAVGRRCGLEVMGAFDLLELFAFARPGRFCVPTPRGLAAALGLPVPASLEDAAIALPRLAETLLRGLSIPMADERSDPAALAARMGEAGWPWAPFVARA
;
A
#
# COMPACT_ATOMS: atom_id res chain seq x y z
N MET A 1 -11.94 8.52 32.89
CA MET A 1 -10.82 8.34 31.95
C MET A 1 -11.30 8.77 30.58
N ILE A 2 -10.74 9.83 30.02
CA ILE A 2 -11.04 10.25 28.63
C ILE A 2 -10.14 9.38 27.76
N ALA A 3 -10.71 8.55 26.88
CA ALA A 3 -9.93 7.82 25.89
C ALA A 3 -9.13 8.84 25.07
N PRO A 4 -7.84 8.60 24.79
CA PRO A 4 -7.08 9.50 23.91
C PRO A 4 -7.86 9.65 22.59
N PRO A 5 -7.89 10.86 21.99
CA PRO A 5 -8.53 11.03 20.70
C PRO A 5 -7.90 10.03 19.74
N ALA A 6 -8.74 9.23 19.06
CA ALA A 6 -8.26 8.35 18.03
C ALA A 6 -7.54 9.22 16.99
N LEU A 7 -6.24 9.02 16.81
CA LEU A 7 -5.49 9.66 15.73
C LEU A 7 -6.19 9.31 14.42
N SER A 8 -6.77 10.34 13.79
CA SER A 8 -7.36 10.24 12.45
C SER A 8 -6.23 10.07 11.46
N LEU A 9 -5.91 8.82 11.13
CA LEU A 9 -4.99 8.50 10.04
C LEU A 9 -5.61 8.92 8.72
N THR A 10 -4.82 9.62 7.92
CA THR A 10 -5.18 9.96 6.54
C THR A 10 -4.48 8.98 5.62
N LEU A 11 -5.21 8.36 4.69
CA LEU A 11 -4.63 7.55 3.62
C LEU A 11 -4.34 8.43 2.39
N PRO A 12 -3.41 8.01 1.52
CA PRO A 12 -3.22 8.69 0.25
C PRO A 12 -4.48 8.63 -0.61
N ASP A 13 -4.69 9.71 -1.38
CA ASP A 13 -5.67 9.75 -2.45
C ASP A 13 -5.11 8.98 -3.66
N ALA A 14 -5.40 7.68 -3.71
CA ALA A 14 -4.87 6.76 -4.69
C ALA A 14 -5.81 5.57 -4.89
N GLU A 15 -6.10 5.23 -6.14
CA GLU A 15 -7.01 4.14 -6.47
C GLU A 15 -6.34 2.77 -6.22
N PRO A 16 -6.99 1.85 -5.50
CA PRO A 16 -6.50 0.49 -5.31
C PRO A 16 -6.45 -0.31 -6.62
N LEU A 17 -5.29 -0.88 -6.94
CA LEU A 17 -5.11 -1.73 -8.11
C LEU A 17 -4.43 -3.05 -7.73
N VAL A 18 -5.06 -4.15 -8.16
CA VAL A 18 -4.51 -5.50 -8.05
C VAL A 18 -4.18 -6.05 -9.42
N LEU A 19 -2.95 -6.54 -9.58
CA LEU A 19 -2.51 -7.20 -10.79
C LEU A 19 -3.20 -8.57 -10.94
N ALA A 20 -3.76 -8.83 -12.11
CA ALA A 20 -4.38 -10.10 -12.48
C ALA A 20 -3.59 -10.80 -13.60
N PRO A 21 -3.82 -12.10 -13.87
CA PRO A 21 -3.12 -12.82 -14.94
C PRO A 21 -3.25 -12.18 -16.33
N GLU A 22 -4.39 -11.57 -16.67
CA GLU A 22 -4.67 -11.00 -18.00
C GLU A 22 -4.80 -9.46 -18.00
N GLY A 23 -4.50 -8.80 -16.87
CA GLY A 23 -4.73 -7.37 -16.71
C GLY A 23 -4.74 -6.98 -15.24
N GLY A 24 -5.80 -6.34 -14.76
CA GLY A 24 -5.93 -5.97 -13.35
C GLY A 24 -7.37 -5.70 -12.90
N VAL A 25 -7.54 -5.49 -11.60
CA VAL A 25 -8.79 -5.02 -10.99
C VAL A 25 -8.50 -3.70 -10.30
N LEU A 26 -9.22 -2.66 -10.70
CA LEU A 26 -9.15 -1.31 -10.14
C LEU A 26 -10.39 -1.07 -9.29
N LEU A 27 -10.21 -0.51 -8.10
CA LEU A 27 -11.28 0.11 -7.33
C LEU A 27 -11.19 1.61 -7.58
N THR A 28 -12.20 2.19 -8.22
CA THR A 28 -12.22 3.62 -8.56
C THR A 28 -12.48 4.48 -7.32
N GLU A 29 -12.22 5.78 -7.44
CA GLU A 29 -12.58 6.78 -6.40
C GLU A 29 -14.07 6.77 -6.05
N ASP A 30 -14.94 6.48 -7.04
CA ASP A 30 -16.39 6.34 -6.85
C ASP A 30 -16.79 5.02 -6.17
N GLY A 31 -15.82 4.14 -5.87
CA GLY A 31 -16.04 2.85 -5.22
C GLY A 31 -16.48 1.74 -6.17
N GLU A 32 -16.29 1.91 -7.49
CA GLU A 32 -16.62 0.88 -8.48
C GLU A 32 -15.45 -0.07 -8.73
N LEU A 33 -15.75 -1.36 -8.87
CA LEU A 33 -14.77 -2.36 -9.27
C LEU A 33 -14.76 -2.50 -10.79
N VAL A 34 -13.62 -2.21 -11.40
CA VAL A 34 -13.42 -2.25 -12.84
C VAL A 34 -12.35 -3.27 -13.18
N ALA A 35 -12.72 -4.27 -13.98
CA ALA A 35 -11.76 -5.18 -14.60
C ALA A 35 -11.07 -4.46 -15.77
N LEU A 36 -9.74 -4.44 -15.75
CA LEU A 36 -8.90 -3.86 -16.77
C LEU A 36 -8.27 -4.98 -17.60
N ASP A 37 -8.37 -4.88 -18.92
CA ASP A 37 -7.51 -5.65 -19.82
C ASP A 37 -6.07 -5.11 -19.77
N ALA A 38 -5.14 -5.81 -20.45
CA ALA A 38 -3.74 -5.41 -20.49
C ALA A 38 -3.51 -3.98 -21.04
N ALA A 39 -4.30 -3.54 -22.02
CA ALA A 39 -4.15 -2.22 -22.62
C ALA A 39 -4.68 -1.12 -21.69
N ALA A 40 -5.80 -1.35 -21.02
CA ALA A 40 -6.38 -0.47 -20.02
C ALA A 40 -5.51 -0.38 -18.77
N LEU A 41 -4.95 -1.50 -18.30
CA LEU A 41 -3.98 -1.53 -17.22
C LEU A 41 -2.76 -0.65 -17.56
N ARG A 42 -2.19 -0.81 -18.76
CA ARG A 42 -1.06 0.01 -19.20
C ARG A 42 -1.39 1.50 -19.20
N ARG A 43 -2.56 1.90 -19.73
CA ARG A 43 -3.01 3.30 -19.68
C ARG A 43 -3.21 3.79 -18.25
N ARG A 44 -3.74 2.94 -17.36
CA ARG A 44 -3.99 3.32 -15.97
C ARG A 44 -2.69 3.55 -15.20
N VAL A 45 -1.63 2.81 -15.47
CA VAL A 45 -0.32 2.97 -14.80
C VAL A 45 0.31 4.35 -15.02
N ASP A 46 0.08 4.97 -16.19
CA ASP A 46 0.56 6.33 -16.49
C ASP A 46 -0.39 7.44 -15.97
N GLY A 47 -1.48 7.07 -15.29
CA GLY A 47 -2.54 7.96 -14.82
C GLY A 47 -2.38 8.45 -13.38
N PRO A 48 -3.50 8.66 -12.66
CA PRO A 48 -3.47 9.08 -11.25
C PRO A 48 -2.70 8.12 -10.34
N PRO A 49 -2.31 8.52 -9.12
CA PRO A 49 -1.63 7.64 -8.17
C PRO A 49 -2.38 6.33 -7.93
N LEU A 50 -1.62 5.26 -7.68
CA LEU A 50 -2.14 3.92 -7.44
C LEU A 50 -1.72 3.45 -6.05
N LEU A 51 -2.67 2.85 -5.32
CA LEU A 51 -2.38 2.03 -4.15
C LEU A 51 -2.31 0.58 -4.60
N LEU A 52 -1.16 -0.06 -4.44
CA LEU A 52 -0.96 -1.41 -4.99
C LEU A 52 -0.04 -2.25 -4.10
N CYS A 53 0.01 -3.54 -4.41
CA CYS A 53 1.00 -4.45 -3.84
C CYS A 53 1.92 -4.89 -4.96
N HIS A 54 3.21 -4.53 -4.87
CA HIS A 54 4.26 -4.90 -5.81
C HIS A 54 4.29 -4.11 -7.14
N ALA A 55 4.65 -2.82 -7.09
CA ALA A 55 4.74 -1.90 -8.22
C ALA A 55 5.63 -2.46 -9.34
N LYS A 56 6.76 -3.07 -8.97
CA LYS A 56 7.68 -3.70 -9.92
C LYS A 56 7.05 -4.82 -10.74
N ALA A 57 6.12 -5.60 -10.18
CA ALA A 57 5.41 -6.63 -10.92
C ALA A 57 4.42 -6.04 -11.91
N VAL A 58 3.72 -4.97 -11.51
CA VAL A 58 2.82 -4.20 -12.39
C VAL A 58 3.60 -3.58 -13.55
N GLY A 59 4.71 -2.91 -13.27
CA GLY A 59 5.56 -2.29 -14.30
C GLY A 59 6.09 -3.31 -15.31
N ARG A 60 6.57 -4.47 -14.83
CA ARG A 60 6.98 -5.58 -15.70
C ARG A 60 5.85 -6.06 -16.60
N ARG A 61 4.62 -6.14 -16.10
CA ARG A 61 3.46 -6.53 -16.92
C ARG A 61 3.15 -5.51 -18.01
N CYS A 62 3.27 -4.22 -17.68
CA CYS A 62 2.97 -3.13 -18.61
C CYS A 62 4.12 -2.81 -19.58
N GLY A 63 5.34 -3.26 -19.28
CA GLY A 63 6.56 -2.83 -19.95
C GLY A 63 6.88 -1.36 -19.66
N LEU A 64 6.56 -0.90 -18.44
CA LEU A 64 6.70 0.48 -17.97
C LEU A 64 7.36 0.51 -16.59
N GLU A 65 7.89 1.66 -16.21
CA GLU A 65 8.25 1.95 -14.83
C GLU A 65 7.04 2.56 -14.11
N VAL A 66 6.71 2.06 -12.91
CA VAL A 66 5.60 2.61 -12.12
C VAL A 66 6.15 3.66 -11.17
N MET A 67 5.89 4.92 -11.48
CA MET A 67 6.36 6.06 -10.68
C MET A 67 5.27 6.55 -9.74
N GLY A 68 5.65 6.93 -8.51
CA GLY A 68 4.74 7.58 -7.56
C GLY A 68 3.61 6.71 -7.01
N ALA A 69 3.65 5.39 -7.22
CA ALA A 69 2.68 4.48 -6.62
C ALA A 69 2.94 4.27 -5.12
N PHE A 70 1.86 4.15 -4.37
CA PHE A 70 1.87 3.75 -2.98
C PHE A 70 1.99 2.22 -2.89
N ASP A 71 3.23 1.70 -2.96
CA ASP A 71 3.47 0.26 -2.87
C ASP A 71 3.44 -0.21 -1.42
N LEU A 72 2.48 -1.08 -1.11
CA LEU A 72 2.31 -1.67 0.22
C LEU A 72 3.49 -2.54 0.66
N LEU A 73 4.27 -3.11 -0.26
CA LEU A 73 5.45 -3.89 0.10
C LEU A 73 6.59 -3.02 0.59
N GLU A 74 6.71 -1.80 0.06
CA GLU A 74 7.67 -0.82 0.57
C GLU A 74 7.26 -0.34 1.96
N LEU A 75 5.98 -0.03 2.16
CA LEU A 75 5.46 0.33 3.48
C LEU A 75 5.59 -0.82 4.49
N PHE A 76 5.34 -2.06 4.08
CA PHE A 76 5.54 -3.23 4.93
C PHE A 76 7.02 -3.40 5.31
N ALA A 77 7.94 -3.28 4.36
CA ALA A 77 9.38 -3.39 4.63
C ALA A 77 9.86 -2.31 5.62
N PHE A 78 9.30 -1.10 5.52
CA PHE A 78 9.55 -0.02 6.46
C PHE A 78 8.97 -0.31 7.85
N ALA A 79 7.70 -0.70 7.93
CA ALA A 79 6.99 -0.87 9.20
C ALA A 79 7.31 -2.18 9.93
N ARG A 80 7.82 -3.18 9.22
CA ARG A 80 8.14 -4.52 9.73
C ARG A 80 9.51 -4.98 9.19
N PRO A 81 10.60 -4.27 9.53
CA PRO A 81 11.92 -4.56 8.97
C PRO A 81 12.35 -5.99 9.28
N GLY A 82 12.89 -6.68 8.27
CA GLY A 82 13.36 -8.07 8.37
C GLY A 82 12.27 -9.14 8.51
N ARG A 83 10.99 -8.77 8.42
CA ARG A 83 9.88 -9.74 8.41
C ARG A 83 9.60 -10.24 7.00
N PHE A 84 9.29 -11.53 6.89
CA PHE A 84 8.90 -12.14 5.63
C PHE A 84 7.44 -11.85 5.30
N CYS A 85 7.14 -11.60 4.02
CA CYS A 85 5.79 -11.49 3.49
C CYS A 85 5.76 -12.04 2.06
N VAL A 86 4.72 -12.81 1.72
CA VAL A 86 4.47 -13.17 0.31
C VAL A 86 4.02 -11.89 -0.42
N PRO A 87 4.63 -11.52 -1.57
CA PRO A 87 4.45 -10.21 -2.19
C PRO A 87 3.13 -10.11 -2.99
N THR A 88 2.01 -10.35 -2.31
CA THR A 88 0.65 -10.29 -2.85
C THR A 88 -0.29 -9.70 -1.80
N PRO A 89 -1.45 -9.13 -2.18
CA PRO A 89 -2.44 -8.64 -1.21
C PRO A 89 -2.86 -9.71 -0.19
N ARG A 90 -3.07 -10.96 -0.66
CA ARG A 90 -3.38 -12.11 0.19
C ARG A 90 -2.25 -12.43 1.17
N GLY A 91 -1.02 -12.44 0.67
CA GLY A 91 0.19 -12.67 1.47
C GLY A 91 0.39 -11.62 2.56
N LEU A 92 0.15 -10.37 2.20
CA LEU A 92 0.24 -9.23 3.12
C LEU A 92 -0.87 -9.28 4.17
N ALA A 93 -2.11 -9.57 3.78
CA ALA A 93 -3.21 -9.77 4.74
C ALA A 93 -2.87 -10.88 5.75
N ALA A 94 -2.35 -12.01 5.29
CA ALA A 94 -1.92 -13.10 6.16
C ALA A 94 -0.78 -12.68 7.10
N ALA A 95 0.24 -11.97 6.60
CA ALA A 95 1.36 -11.47 7.41
C ALA A 95 0.92 -10.46 8.48
N LEU A 96 -0.17 -9.72 8.23
CA LEU A 96 -0.76 -8.74 9.15
C LEU A 96 -1.83 -9.35 10.07
N GLY A 97 -2.15 -10.64 9.93
CA GLY A 97 -3.21 -11.30 10.72
C GLY A 97 -4.62 -10.78 10.40
N LEU A 98 -4.84 -10.28 9.18
CA LEU A 98 -6.12 -9.76 8.70
C LEU A 98 -6.88 -10.82 7.90
N PRO A 99 -8.20 -10.65 7.70
CA PRO A 99 -8.97 -11.51 6.78
C PRO A 99 -8.31 -11.56 5.40
N VAL A 100 -8.04 -12.76 4.91
CA VAL A 100 -7.40 -12.98 3.61
C VAL A 100 -8.45 -12.82 2.51
N PRO A 101 -8.28 -11.89 1.55
CA PRO A 101 -9.26 -11.65 0.49
C PRO A 101 -9.44 -12.89 -0.39
N ALA A 102 -10.68 -13.25 -0.71
CA ALA A 102 -10.99 -14.49 -1.43
C ALA A 102 -10.90 -14.34 -2.95
N SER A 103 -11.11 -13.13 -3.47
CA SER A 103 -11.05 -12.77 -4.89
C SER A 103 -10.07 -11.62 -5.17
N LEU A 104 -9.94 -11.22 -6.43
CA LEU A 104 -9.12 -10.05 -6.83
C LEU A 104 -9.83 -8.75 -6.45
N GLU A 105 -11.16 -8.74 -6.54
CA GLU A 105 -12.05 -7.68 -6.11
C GLU A 105 -11.94 -7.44 -4.60
N ASP A 106 -12.03 -8.51 -3.80
CA ASP A 106 -11.82 -8.45 -2.36
C ASP A 106 -10.42 -7.93 -2.04
N ALA A 107 -9.42 -8.31 -2.84
CA ALA A 107 -8.05 -7.87 -2.66
C ALA A 107 -7.90 -6.36 -2.94
N ALA A 108 -8.56 -5.83 -3.97
CA ALA A 108 -8.57 -4.39 -4.27
C ALA A 108 -9.25 -3.60 -3.14
N ILE A 109 -10.40 -4.09 -2.67
CA ILE A 109 -11.12 -3.54 -1.50
C ILE A 109 -10.25 -3.58 -0.24
N ALA A 110 -9.43 -4.62 -0.07
CA ALA A 110 -8.61 -4.77 1.13
C ALA A 110 -7.41 -3.81 1.19
N LEU A 111 -6.87 -3.33 0.06
CA LEU A 111 -5.61 -2.57 0.05
C LEU A 111 -5.59 -1.34 0.98
N PRO A 112 -6.63 -0.48 1.02
CA PRO A 112 -6.68 0.64 1.96
C PRO A 112 -6.57 0.19 3.42
N ARG A 113 -7.23 -0.93 3.78
CA ARG A 113 -7.18 -1.46 5.14
C ARG A 113 -5.80 -2.04 5.50
N LEU A 114 -5.11 -2.64 4.52
CA LEU A 114 -3.73 -3.10 4.69
C LEU A 114 -2.80 -1.90 4.96
N ALA A 115 -2.92 -0.82 4.17
CA ALA A 115 -2.17 0.42 4.36
C ALA A 115 -2.41 1.01 5.76
N GLU A 116 -3.68 1.16 6.14
CA GLU A 116 -4.07 1.71 7.45
C GLU A 116 -3.48 0.89 8.60
N THR A 117 -3.52 -0.45 8.49
CA THR A 117 -2.98 -1.35 9.52
C THR A 117 -1.47 -1.19 9.68
N LEU A 118 -0.75 -1.05 8.56
CA LEU A 118 0.69 -0.78 8.58
C LEU A 118 1.01 0.56 9.22
N LEU A 119 0.29 1.62 8.84
CA LEU A 119 0.47 2.96 9.40
C LEU A 119 0.15 3.00 10.90
N ARG A 120 -0.99 2.43 11.35
CA ARG A 120 -1.31 2.30 12.79
C ARG A 120 -0.25 1.52 13.55
N GLY A 121 0.37 0.54 12.89
CA GLY A 121 1.43 -0.27 13.46
C GLY A 121 2.74 0.48 13.71
N LEU A 122 2.91 1.69 13.15
CA LEU A 122 4.05 2.57 13.38
C LEU A 122 3.86 3.49 14.60
N SER A 123 2.61 3.76 15.00
CA SER A 123 2.31 4.60 16.18
C SER A 123 2.50 3.85 17.51
N ILE A 124 2.77 2.54 17.48
CA ILE A 124 2.95 1.68 18.65
C ILE A 124 4.45 1.50 18.88
N PRO A 125 5.03 2.09 19.95
CA PRO A 125 6.46 1.95 20.21
C PRO A 125 6.84 0.48 20.40
N MET A 126 7.82 -0.01 19.64
CA MET A 126 8.42 -1.31 19.90
C MET A 126 9.36 -1.22 21.10
N ALA A 127 9.42 -2.27 21.92
CA ALA A 127 10.19 -2.28 23.17
C ALA A 127 11.72 -2.09 23.01
N ASP A 128 12.24 -2.14 21.78
CA ASP A 128 13.66 -1.98 21.41
C ASP A 128 13.87 -0.85 20.38
N GLU A 129 12.92 0.09 20.24
CA GLU A 129 13.05 1.18 19.27
C GLU A 129 14.10 2.21 19.70
N ARG A 130 15.31 2.05 19.16
CA ARG A 130 16.36 3.08 19.14
C ARG A 130 16.29 4.00 17.91
N SER A 131 15.40 3.72 16.97
CA SER A 131 15.23 4.46 15.72
C SER A 131 14.13 5.51 15.82
N ASP A 132 14.26 6.60 15.07
CA ASP A 132 13.19 7.57 14.80
C ASP A 132 12.60 7.29 13.40
N PRO A 133 11.44 6.60 13.31
CA PRO A 133 10.83 6.27 12.02
C PRO A 133 10.45 7.53 11.23
N ALA A 134 10.05 8.61 11.88
CA ALA A 134 9.67 9.84 11.19
C ALA A 134 10.89 10.49 10.51
N ALA A 135 12.04 10.53 11.20
CA ALA A 135 13.28 11.03 10.61
C ALA A 135 13.76 10.17 9.43
N LEU A 136 13.68 8.83 9.54
CA LEU A 136 14.03 7.92 8.44
C LEU A 136 13.10 8.12 7.24
N ALA A 137 11.79 8.19 7.49
CA ALA A 137 10.79 8.44 6.45
C ALA A 137 11.03 9.79 5.74
N ALA A 138 11.39 10.84 6.47
CA ALA A 138 11.73 12.13 5.89
C ALA A 138 12.93 12.05 4.93
N ARG A 139 14.00 11.31 5.29
CA ARG A 139 15.14 11.08 4.40
C ARG A 139 14.75 10.29 3.15
N MET A 140 13.92 9.26 3.29
CA MET A 140 13.40 8.49 2.15
C MET A 140 12.49 9.34 1.25
N GLY A 141 11.72 10.26 1.84
CA GLY A 141 10.88 11.22 1.13
C GLY A 141 11.67 12.19 0.25
N GLU A 142 12.86 12.63 0.69
CA GLU A 142 13.77 13.42 -0.16
C GLU A 142 14.24 12.64 -1.40
N ALA A 143 14.28 11.31 -1.32
CA ALA A 143 14.55 10.42 -2.46
C ALA A 143 13.29 10.03 -3.25
N GLY A 144 12.14 10.64 -2.96
CA GLY A 144 10.88 10.44 -3.69
C GLY A 144 9.99 9.33 -3.16
N TRP A 145 10.24 8.78 -1.97
CA TRP A 145 9.37 7.73 -1.40
C TRP A 145 8.00 8.29 -1.00
N PRO A 146 6.89 7.85 -1.62
CA PRO A 146 5.59 8.53 -1.51
C PRO A 146 4.92 8.36 -0.15
N TRP A 147 5.29 7.32 0.62
CA TRP A 147 4.72 7.08 1.96
C TRP A 147 5.26 8.02 3.05
N ALA A 148 6.36 8.73 2.80
CA ALA A 148 7.02 9.58 3.79
C ALA A 148 6.09 10.53 4.57
N PRO A 149 5.22 11.35 3.92
CA PRO A 149 4.31 12.25 4.64
C PRO A 149 3.24 11.51 5.47
N PHE A 150 2.89 10.27 5.10
CA PHE A 150 1.90 9.47 5.81
C PHE A 150 2.51 8.81 7.04
N VAL A 151 3.74 8.31 6.93
CA VAL A 151 4.51 7.79 8.07
C VAL A 151 4.79 8.87 9.10
N ALA A 152 5.15 10.09 8.68
CA ALA A 152 5.42 11.19 9.60
C ALA A 152 4.19 11.65 10.41
N ARG A 153 2.98 11.28 9.97
CA ARG A 153 1.70 11.60 10.60
C ARG A 153 1.04 10.39 11.28
N ALA A 154 1.71 9.23 11.24
CA ALA A 154 1.17 7.97 11.72
C ALA A 154 1.20 7.88 13.24
#